data_AF-A0A096NMH2-F1
#
_entry.id   AF-A0A096NMH2-F1
#
_cell.length_a   1.000
_cell.length_b   1.000
_cell.length_c   1.000
_cell.angle_alpha   90.00
_cell.angle_beta   90.00
_cell.angle_gamma   90.00
#
_symmetry.space_group_name_H-M   'P 1'
#
loop_
_entity.id
_entity.type
_entity.pdbx_description
1 polymer ?
#
loop_
_entity_poly.entity_id
_entity_poly.type
_entity_poly.pdbx_seq_one_letter_code
_entity_poly.pdbx_strand_id
1 'polypeptide(L)'
;MEMGRRIHLELRNRTPSDVKELVLDNSRSNEGKLEGLTDEFEELEFLSTINVGLTSIANLPKLNKLKKLELSDNRVSGGLEVLAEKCPNLTHLNLSGNKIKDLSTIEPLKKLENLKSLDLFNCEVTNLNDYRENVFKLLPQLTYLDGYDRDDKEAPDSDAEGYVEGLDDEEEDEDEEEYDEDAQVVEDEEDEDEEEEGEEEDVSGEEEEDEEGYNDGEVDDEEDEEELGEEERGQKRKREPEDEGEDDD
;
A
#
# COMPACT_ATOMS: atom_id res chain seq x y z
N MET A 1 1.31 12.97 3.00
CA MET A 1 2.64 13.21 3.63
C MET A 1 3.73 13.08 2.57
N GLU A 2 5.01 13.45 2.79
CA GLU A 2 6.11 13.04 1.88
C GLU A 2 6.48 11.56 2.10
N MET A 3 6.84 10.84 1.03
CA MET A 3 7.12 9.40 1.07
C MET A 3 8.24 9.03 2.06
N GLY A 4 9.41 9.69 1.99
CA GLY A 4 10.52 9.42 2.92
C GLY A 4 10.20 9.67 4.39
N ARG A 5 9.33 10.65 4.69
CA ARG A 5 8.84 10.89 6.06
C ARG A 5 7.85 9.82 6.51
N ARG A 6 7.02 9.29 5.60
CA ARG A 6 6.11 8.17 5.88
C ARG A 6 6.91 6.91 6.21
N ILE A 7 7.92 6.57 5.42
CA ILE A 7 8.82 5.43 5.68
C ILE A 7 9.43 5.53 7.09
N HIS A 8 10.02 6.67 7.45
CA HIS A 8 10.61 6.88 8.78
C HIS A 8 9.61 6.68 9.93
N LEU A 9 8.36 7.10 9.75
CA LEU A 9 7.29 6.93 10.74
C LEU A 9 6.78 5.49 10.83
N GLU A 10 6.74 4.73 9.73
CA GLU A 10 6.36 3.31 9.78
C GLU A 10 7.46 2.40 10.34
N LEU A 11 8.74 2.77 10.17
CA LEU A 11 9.84 2.02 10.80
C LEU A 11 9.73 2.01 12.33
N ARG A 12 9.35 3.11 12.98
CA ARG A 12 9.20 3.21 14.46
C ARG A 12 10.42 2.71 15.25
N ASN A 13 11.63 3.05 14.77
CA ASN A 13 12.93 2.57 15.27
C ASN A 13 13.27 1.09 14.98
N ARG A 14 12.47 0.36 14.21
CA ARG A 14 12.89 -0.90 13.59
C ARG A 14 13.95 -0.65 12.51
N THR A 15 14.83 -1.61 12.33
CA THR A 15 15.72 -1.72 11.16
C THR A 15 14.91 -2.03 9.90
N PRO A 16 15.26 -1.47 8.72
CA PRO A 16 14.58 -1.80 7.44
C PRO A 16 14.58 -3.29 7.10
N SER A 17 15.63 -4.00 7.51
CA SER A 17 15.80 -5.45 7.32
C SER A 17 14.71 -6.29 7.97
N ASP A 18 14.07 -5.81 9.04
CA ASP A 18 13.19 -6.60 9.90
C ASP A 18 11.70 -6.38 9.54
N VAL A 19 11.42 -5.68 8.43
CA VAL A 19 10.10 -5.17 8.07
C VAL A 19 9.48 -6.00 6.94
N LYS A 20 8.59 -6.93 7.31
CA LYS A 20 7.80 -7.75 6.37
C LYS A 20 6.72 -6.99 5.60
N GLU A 21 6.19 -5.90 6.16
CA GLU A 21 5.06 -5.15 5.61
C GLU A 21 5.31 -3.64 5.69
N LEU A 22 5.06 -2.91 4.59
CA LEU A 22 5.21 -1.46 4.53
C LEU A 22 4.07 -0.79 3.73
N VAL A 23 3.30 0.07 4.42
CA VAL A 23 2.16 0.82 3.85
C VAL A 23 2.52 2.30 3.71
N LEU A 24 2.65 2.78 2.46
CA LEU A 24 3.03 4.16 2.13
C LEU A 24 1.89 4.98 1.55
N ASP A 25 0.67 4.46 1.59
CA ASP A 25 -0.52 5.01 0.94
C ASP A 25 -0.80 6.46 1.33
N ASN A 26 -1.34 7.24 0.37
CA ASN A 26 -1.66 8.66 0.54
C ASN A 26 -0.46 9.52 1.02
N SER A 27 0.77 9.02 0.83
CA SER A 27 1.98 9.82 0.81
C SER A 27 2.12 10.57 -0.53
N ARG A 28 3.29 11.11 -0.82
CA ARG A 28 3.60 11.85 -2.04
C ARG A 28 5.02 11.50 -2.43
N SER A 29 5.15 10.88 -3.60
CA SER A 29 6.41 10.80 -4.34
C SER A 29 6.81 12.18 -4.88
N ASN A 30 8.10 12.51 -4.89
CA ASN A 30 8.60 13.59 -5.74
C ASN A 30 8.74 13.08 -7.18
N GLU A 31 8.45 13.95 -8.16
CA GLU A 31 8.49 13.66 -9.61
C GLU A 31 7.72 12.40 -10.09
N GLY A 32 6.88 11.79 -9.24
CA GLY A 32 6.22 10.51 -9.53
C GLY A 32 7.15 9.29 -9.43
N LYS A 33 8.17 9.33 -8.57
CA LYS A 33 9.18 8.27 -8.39
C LYS A 33 9.19 7.74 -6.95
N LEU A 34 9.59 6.47 -6.78
CA LEU A 34 9.87 5.92 -5.45
C LEU A 34 11.13 6.56 -4.84
N GLU A 35 11.08 6.84 -3.54
CA GLU A 35 12.14 7.47 -2.76
C GLU A 35 12.19 6.88 -1.34
N GLY A 36 13.40 6.76 -0.76
CA GLY A 36 13.61 6.27 0.61
C GLY A 36 13.53 4.75 0.78
N LEU A 37 13.09 4.00 -0.24
CA LEU A 37 13.26 2.55 -0.31
C LEU A 37 14.69 2.22 -0.80
N THR A 38 15.32 1.21 -0.19
CA THR A 38 16.68 0.75 -0.45
C THR A 38 16.71 -0.77 -0.59
N ASP A 39 17.85 -1.34 -0.99
CA ASP A 39 18.05 -2.80 -0.99
C ASP A 39 18.13 -3.39 0.45
N GLU A 40 18.09 -2.56 1.51
CA GLU A 40 18.14 -2.97 2.93
C GLU A 40 16.82 -3.56 3.44
N PHE A 41 15.73 -3.43 2.69
CA PHE A 41 14.41 -4.00 3.02
C PHE A 41 14.35 -5.50 2.63
N GLU A 42 15.29 -6.29 3.14
CA GLU A 42 15.54 -7.66 2.68
C GLU A 42 14.37 -8.63 2.96
N GLU A 43 13.69 -8.49 4.12
CA GLU A 43 12.55 -9.31 4.53
C GLU A 43 11.18 -8.81 4.04
N LEU A 44 11.12 -7.76 3.20
CA LEU A 44 9.85 -7.14 2.81
C LEU A 44 9.01 -8.06 1.89
N GLU A 45 7.89 -8.55 2.41
CA GLU A 45 6.95 -9.46 1.73
C GLU A 45 5.75 -8.73 1.11
N PHE A 46 5.32 -7.62 1.71
CA PHE A 46 4.21 -6.77 1.27
C PHE A 46 4.60 -5.29 1.18
N LEU A 47 4.26 -4.62 0.07
CA LEU A 47 4.45 -3.18 -0.12
C LEU A 47 3.19 -2.56 -0.74
N SER A 48 2.62 -1.55 -0.05
CA SER A 48 1.52 -0.75 -0.58
C SER A 48 1.93 0.70 -0.82
N THR A 49 1.57 1.24 -1.99
CA THR A 49 1.89 2.60 -2.44
C THR A 49 0.69 3.28 -3.12
N ILE A 50 -0.51 3.04 -2.59
CA ILE A 50 -1.77 3.48 -3.20
C ILE A 50 -1.89 5.01 -3.14
N ASN A 51 -2.29 5.62 -4.27
CA ASN A 51 -2.52 7.07 -4.39
C ASN A 51 -1.34 7.94 -3.89
N VAL A 52 -0.10 7.58 -4.23
CA VAL A 52 1.11 8.38 -3.87
C VAL A 52 1.64 9.24 -5.03
N GLY A 53 1.08 9.09 -6.23
CA GLY A 53 1.34 9.92 -7.41
C GLY A 53 2.41 9.39 -8.37
N LEU A 54 2.77 8.10 -8.29
CA LEU A 54 3.80 7.50 -9.15
C LEU A 54 3.45 7.60 -10.63
N THR A 55 4.45 7.92 -11.45
CA THR A 55 4.41 7.83 -12.92
C THR A 55 5.32 6.70 -13.43
N SER A 56 6.30 6.28 -12.62
CA SER A 56 7.22 5.19 -12.95
C SER A 56 7.69 4.44 -11.70
N ILE A 57 7.87 3.13 -11.85
CA ILE A 57 8.46 2.24 -10.84
C ILE A 57 9.96 1.99 -11.04
N ALA A 58 10.64 2.72 -11.95
CA ALA A 58 12.05 2.46 -12.28
C ALA A 58 13.04 2.59 -11.10
N ASN A 59 12.65 3.29 -10.02
CA ASN A 59 13.44 3.45 -8.80
C ASN A 59 13.31 2.28 -7.80
N LEU A 60 12.58 1.21 -8.12
CA LEU A 60 12.28 0.12 -7.17
C LEU A 60 13.59 -0.67 -6.81
N PRO A 61 13.93 -0.83 -5.51
CA PRO A 61 15.10 -1.57 -5.06
C PRO A 61 14.94 -3.09 -5.27
N LYS A 62 15.98 -3.90 -5.01
CA LYS A 62 15.90 -5.35 -5.20
C LYS A 62 15.24 -6.04 -4.00
N LEU A 63 13.93 -6.20 -4.06
CA LEU A 63 13.09 -6.78 -3.01
C LEU A 63 12.79 -8.26 -3.31
N ASN A 64 13.73 -9.14 -2.95
CA ASN A 64 13.67 -10.57 -3.31
C ASN A 64 12.55 -11.35 -2.62
N LYS A 65 12.12 -10.92 -1.43
CA LYS A 65 11.05 -11.57 -0.65
C LYS A 65 9.64 -11.01 -0.95
N LEU A 66 9.53 -9.98 -1.80
CA LEU A 66 8.26 -9.32 -2.07
C LEU A 66 7.29 -10.24 -2.83
N LYS A 67 6.16 -10.54 -2.20
CA LYS A 67 5.08 -11.41 -2.68
C LYS A 67 3.87 -10.61 -3.19
N LYS A 68 3.47 -9.53 -2.50
CA LYS A 68 2.30 -8.69 -2.84
C LYS A 68 2.70 -7.21 -2.97
N LEU A 69 2.27 -6.58 -4.06
CA LEU A 69 2.62 -5.19 -4.41
C LEU A 69 1.38 -4.42 -4.89
N GLU A 70 0.95 -3.43 -4.12
CA GLU A 70 -0.18 -2.56 -4.45
C GLU A 70 0.32 -1.22 -5.02
N LEU A 71 0.02 -0.96 -6.31
CA LEU A 71 0.35 0.28 -7.04
C LEU A 71 -0.90 1.09 -7.42
N SER A 72 -2.04 0.82 -6.80
CA SER A 72 -3.37 1.33 -7.19
C SER A 72 -3.49 2.86 -7.13
N ASP A 73 -4.37 3.44 -7.96
CA ASP A 73 -4.61 4.89 -8.07
C ASP A 73 -3.36 5.76 -8.34
N ASN A 74 -2.35 5.18 -9.01
CA ASN A 74 -1.20 5.90 -9.53
C ASN A 74 -1.35 6.22 -11.03
N ARG A 75 -0.27 6.59 -11.71
CA ARG A 75 -0.23 7.02 -13.12
C ARG A 75 0.82 6.27 -13.93
N VAL A 76 1.17 5.04 -13.52
CA VAL A 76 2.12 4.17 -14.21
C VAL A 76 1.55 3.79 -15.58
N SER A 77 2.39 3.85 -16.63
CA SER A 77 1.99 3.54 -18.01
C SER A 77 2.98 2.62 -18.75
N GLY A 78 3.84 1.92 -18.02
CA GLY A 78 4.93 1.10 -18.55
C GLY A 78 6.10 1.00 -17.57
N GLY A 79 7.23 0.43 -18.02
CA GLY A 79 8.38 0.15 -17.15
C GLY A 79 8.20 -1.11 -16.28
N LEU A 80 7.23 -1.98 -16.63
CA LEU A 80 6.90 -3.18 -15.85
C LEU A 80 7.98 -4.27 -15.95
N GLU A 81 8.89 -4.18 -16.91
CA GLU A 81 10.07 -5.03 -17.05
C GLU A 81 10.99 -5.00 -15.80
N VAL A 82 10.99 -3.90 -15.05
CA VAL A 82 11.74 -3.75 -13.79
C VAL A 82 11.27 -4.75 -12.72
N LEU A 83 9.97 -5.10 -12.69
CA LEU A 83 9.45 -6.02 -11.68
C LEU A 83 10.11 -7.41 -11.78
N ALA A 84 10.38 -7.88 -12.99
CA ALA A 84 11.06 -9.16 -13.21
C ALA A 84 12.54 -9.16 -12.79
N GLU A 85 13.19 -7.99 -12.71
CA GLU A 85 14.58 -7.85 -12.28
C GLU A 85 14.71 -7.56 -10.78
N LYS A 86 13.66 -7.00 -10.17
CA LYS A 86 13.65 -6.51 -8.78
C LYS A 86 12.85 -7.38 -7.80
N CYS A 87 11.75 -7.96 -8.25
CA CYS A 87 10.80 -8.73 -7.45
C CYS A 87 10.46 -10.08 -8.13
N PRO A 88 11.44 -10.98 -8.34
CA PRO A 88 11.24 -12.23 -9.09
C PRO A 88 10.25 -13.22 -8.44
N ASN A 89 9.96 -13.04 -7.14
CA ASN A 89 9.04 -13.88 -6.36
C ASN A 89 7.65 -13.24 -6.17
N LEU A 90 7.33 -12.19 -6.93
CA LEU A 90 6.03 -11.52 -6.84
C LEU A 90 4.90 -12.45 -7.30
N THR A 91 3.90 -12.66 -6.44
CA THR A 91 2.74 -13.53 -6.67
C THR A 91 1.45 -12.74 -6.90
N HIS A 92 1.35 -11.53 -6.33
CA HIS A 92 0.20 -10.63 -6.42
C HIS A 92 0.64 -9.22 -6.83
N LEU A 93 0.01 -8.67 -7.86
CA LEU A 93 0.29 -7.31 -8.36
C LEU A 93 -1.01 -6.55 -8.63
N ASN A 94 -1.21 -5.43 -7.94
CA ASN A 94 -2.30 -4.52 -8.25
C ASN A 94 -1.80 -3.29 -9.02
N LEU A 95 -2.37 -3.08 -10.21
CA LEU A 95 -2.13 -1.95 -11.11
C LEU A 95 -3.42 -1.15 -11.37
N SER A 96 -4.50 -1.36 -10.62
CA SER A 96 -5.78 -0.69 -10.83
C SER A 96 -5.70 0.85 -10.83
N GLY A 97 -6.56 1.51 -11.60
CA GLY A 97 -6.61 2.97 -11.75
C GLY A 97 -5.45 3.62 -12.54
N ASN A 98 -4.39 2.87 -12.87
CA ASN A 98 -3.21 3.37 -13.58
C ASN A 98 -3.50 3.68 -15.08
N LYS A 99 -2.45 3.90 -15.88
CA LYS A 99 -2.54 4.31 -17.29
C LYS A 99 -1.99 3.25 -18.23
N ILE A 100 -2.33 2.00 -17.93
CA ILE A 100 -2.10 0.83 -18.78
C ILE A 100 -3.15 0.86 -19.92
N LYS A 101 -2.67 0.95 -21.16
CA LYS A 101 -3.49 1.10 -22.37
C LYS A 101 -3.57 -0.16 -23.22
N ASP A 102 -2.41 -0.80 -23.40
CA ASP A 102 -2.22 -1.85 -24.40
C ASP A 102 -1.67 -3.12 -23.75
N LEU A 103 -1.96 -4.28 -24.34
CA LEU A 103 -1.43 -5.57 -23.87
C LEU A 103 0.10 -5.64 -23.95
N SER A 104 0.74 -4.85 -24.82
CA SER A 104 2.19 -4.71 -24.90
C SER A 104 2.80 -4.04 -23.66
N THR A 105 2.03 -3.23 -22.92
CA THR A 105 2.49 -2.63 -21.65
C THR A 105 2.69 -3.69 -20.56
N ILE A 106 1.86 -4.74 -20.55
CA ILE A 106 1.89 -5.83 -19.57
C ILE A 106 2.64 -7.09 -20.06
N GLU A 107 3.00 -7.17 -21.35
CA GLU A 107 3.84 -8.26 -21.88
C GLU A 107 5.11 -8.54 -21.05
N PRO A 108 5.83 -7.56 -20.47
CA PRO A 108 6.99 -7.84 -19.62
C PRO A 108 6.69 -8.69 -18.37
N LEU A 109 5.45 -8.66 -17.87
CA LEU A 109 5.02 -9.44 -16.70
C LEU A 109 5.10 -10.95 -16.95
N LYS A 110 5.14 -11.42 -18.20
CA LYS A 110 5.29 -12.85 -18.53
C LYS A 110 6.58 -13.47 -17.98
N LYS A 111 7.58 -12.65 -17.63
CA LYS A 111 8.83 -13.05 -16.95
C LYS A 111 8.66 -13.35 -15.45
N LEU A 112 7.56 -12.90 -14.82
CA LEU A 112 7.24 -13.22 -13.43
C LEU A 112 6.57 -14.60 -13.41
N GLU A 113 7.38 -15.65 -13.39
CA GLU A 113 6.89 -17.04 -13.44
C GLU A 113 6.01 -17.39 -12.23
N ASN A 114 6.18 -16.69 -11.11
CA ASN A 114 5.42 -16.84 -9.87
C ASN A 114 4.11 -16.03 -9.80
N LEU A 115 3.80 -15.18 -10.79
CA LEU A 115 2.65 -14.24 -10.72
C LEU A 115 1.32 -14.98 -10.87
N LYS A 116 0.58 -15.14 -9.75
CA LYS A 116 -0.71 -15.82 -9.66
C LYS A 116 -1.91 -14.88 -9.84
N SER A 117 -1.82 -13.66 -9.33
CA SER A 117 -2.93 -12.68 -9.34
C SER A 117 -2.50 -11.32 -9.87
N LEU A 118 -3.33 -10.73 -10.72
CA LEU A 118 -3.12 -9.43 -11.35
C LEU A 118 -4.45 -8.65 -11.37
N ASP A 119 -4.43 -7.41 -10.87
CA ASP A 119 -5.56 -6.48 -10.96
C ASP A 119 -5.19 -5.31 -11.90
N LEU A 120 -6.02 -5.09 -12.92
CA LEU A 120 -5.93 -4.02 -13.92
C LEU A 120 -7.23 -3.20 -13.97
N PHE A 121 -8.11 -3.33 -12.98
CA PHE A 121 -9.40 -2.64 -12.94
C PHE A 121 -9.24 -1.12 -13.13
N ASN A 122 -10.20 -0.47 -13.79
CA ASN A 122 -10.14 0.98 -14.09
C ASN A 122 -8.90 1.45 -14.90
N CYS A 123 -8.16 0.54 -15.57
CA CYS A 123 -7.19 0.89 -16.61
C CYS A 123 -7.86 1.04 -17.98
N GLU A 124 -7.17 1.63 -18.97
CA GLU A 124 -7.71 1.78 -20.33
C GLU A 124 -7.77 0.43 -21.07
N VAL A 125 -6.84 -0.48 -20.77
CA VAL A 125 -6.71 -1.82 -21.38
C VAL A 125 -7.93 -2.74 -21.18
N THR A 126 -8.74 -2.53 -20.14
CA THR A 126 -9.93 -3.35 -19.85
C THR A 126 -11.07 -3.11 -20.85
N ASN A 127 -11.01 -2.02 -21.62
CA ASN A 127 -11.99 -1.67 -22.67
C ASN A 127 -11.71 -2.37 -24.01
N LEU A 128 -10.66 -3.21 -24.09
CA LEU A 128 -10.34 -3.97 -25.29
C LEU A 128 -11.26 -5.19 -25.44
N ASN A 129 -11.65 -5.51 -26.68
CA ASN A 129 -12.39 -6.73 -26.98
C ASN A 129 -11.58 -7.96 -26.55
N ASP A 130 -12.28 -8.97 -26.01
CA ASP A 130 -11.72 -10.24 -25.54
C ASP A 130 -10.58 -10.07 -24.52
N TYR A 131 -10.58 -8.95 -23.76
CA TYR A 131 -9.52 -8.55 -22.83
C TYR A 131 -9.09 -9.68 -21.87
N ARG A 132 -10.00 -10.28 -21.09
CA ARG A 132 -9.68 -11.35 -20.13
C ARG A 132 -9.01 -12.54 -20.83
N GLU A 133 -9.57 -13.01 -21.94
CA GLU A 133 -8.98 -14.09 -22.73
C GLU A 133 -7.57 -13.74 -23.24
N ASN A 134 -7.38 -12.52 -23.74
CA ASN A 134 -6.11 -12.09 -24.32
C ASN A 134 -5.02 -11.90 -23.26
N VAL A 135 -5.37 -11.47 -22.04
CA VAL A 135 -4.47 -11.48 -20.88
C VAL A 135 -4.10 -12.91 -20.48
N PHE A 136 -5.07 -13.82 -20.32
CA PHE A 136 -4.77 -15.22 -19.96
C PHE A 136 -4.00 -16.00 -21.05
N LYS A 137 -4.08 -15.59 -22.32
CA LYS A 137 -3.24 -16.10 -23.43
C LYS A 137 -1.82 -15.53 -23.41
N LEU A 138 -1.64 -14.30 -22.93
CA LEU A 138 -0.35 -13.60 -22.84
C LEU A 138 0.44 -13.98 -21.59
N LEU A 139 -0.26 -14.17 -20.47
CA LEU A 139 0.25 -14.48 -19.13
C LEU A 139 -0.30 -15.85 -18.68
N PRO A 140 0.16 -16.97 -19.26
CA PRO A 140 -0.41 -18.29 -18.99
C PRO A 140 -0.23 -18.76 -17.53
N GLN A 141 0.78 -18.25 -16.81
CA GLN A 141 0.98 -18.53 -15.38
C GLN A 141 -0.13 -17.97 -14.48
N LEU A 142 -0.87 -16.97 -14.94
CA LEU A 142 -1.84 -16.24 -14.13
C LEU A 142 -3.01 -17.15 -13.76
N THR A 143 -3.43 -17.14 -12.49
CA THR A 143 -4.62 -17.86 -12.00
C THR A 143 -5.83 -16.92 -11.98
N TYR A 144 -5.67 -15.73 -11.39
CA TYR A 144 -6.72 -14.75 -11.17
C TYR A 144 -6.41 -13.43 -11.89
N LEU A 145 -7.44 -12.84 -12.48
CA LEU A 145 -7.39 -11.55 -13.15
C LEU A 145 -8.56 -10.70 -12.66
N ASP A 146 -8.30 -9.48 -12.21
CA ASP A 146 -9.30 -8.53 -11.68
C ASP A 146 -10.20 -9.14 -10.57
N GLY A 147 -9.64 -10.08 -9.77
CA GLY A 147 -10.35 -10.80 -8.72
C GLY A 147 -11.03 -12.13 -9.12
N TYR A 148 -11.00 -12.53 -10.40
CA TYR A 148 -11.72 -13.71 -10.90
C TYR A 148 -10.84 -14.65 -11.74
N ASP A 149 -11.10 -15.96 -11.68
CA ASP A 149 -10.40 -16.99 -12.46
C ASP A 149 -10.89 -17.11 -13.92
N ARG A 150 -10.47 -18.15 -14.63
CA ARG A 150 -10.84 -18.41 -16.04
C ARG A 150 -12.30 -18.88 -16.24
N ASP A 151 -12.97 -19.33 -15.19
CA ASP A 151 -14.38 -19.77 -15.20
C ASP A 151 -15.28 -18.72 -14.51
N ASP A 152 -14.77 -17.49 -14.33
CA ASP A 152 -15.36 -16.37 -13.58
C ASP A 152 -15.74 -16.74 -12.12
N LYS A 153 -14.95 -17.59 -11.45
CA LYS A 153 -15.01 -17.79 -9.99
C LYS A 153 -14.20 -16.70 -9.30
N GLU A 154 -14.78 -16.13 -8.23
CA GLU A 154 -14.11 -15.17 -7.36
C GLU A 154 -12.90 -15.81 -6.65
N ALA A 155 -11.80 -15.07 -6.52
CA ALA A 155 -10.62 -15.50 -5.78
C ALA A 155 -10.94 -15.60 -4.27
N PRO A 156 -10.33 -16.54 -3.53
CA PRO A 156 -10.41 -16.52 -2.07
C PRO A 156 -9.79 -15.23 -1.53
N ASP A 157 -10.30 -14.72 -0.40
CA ASP A 157 -9.79 -13.51 0.25
C ASP A 157 -8.28 -13.62 0.48
N SER A 158 -7.50 -12.82 -0.27
CA SER A 158 -6.02 -12.96 -0.31
C SER A 158 -5.31 -12.64 1.01
N ASP A 159 -6.05 -12.13 2.00
CA ASP A 159 -5.56 -11.82 3.35
C ASP A 159 -5.96 -12.92 4.37
N ALA A 160 -6.75 -13.92 3.95
CA ALA A 160 -7.08 -15.12 4.75
C ALA A 160 -6.01 -16.22 4.63
N GLU A 161 -5.24 -16.26 3.52
CA GLU A 161 -3.98 -17.01 3.44
C GLU A 161 -2.87 -16.29 4.22
N GLY A 162 -3.04 -16.24 5.55
CA GLY A 162 -1.96 -15.90 6.46
C GLY A 162 -0.77 -16.84 6.21
N TYR A 163 0.33 -16.26 5.73
CA TYR A 163 1.54 -16.92 5.21
C TYR A 163 1.69 -18.40 5.59
N VAL A 164 1.39 -19.30 4.65
CA VAL A 164 1.71 -20.73 4.78
C VAL A 164 3.23 -20.90 4.75
N GLU A 165 3.85 -20.86 5.94
CA GLU A 165 5.19 -21.40 6.15
C GLU A 165 5.13 -22.93 5.99
N GLY A 166 6.14 -23.52 5.37
CA GLY A 166 6.29 -24.97 5.31
C GLY A 166 5.26 -25.72 4.45
N LEU A 167 5.39 -25.61 3.12
CA LEU A 167 5.19 -26.78 2.25
C LEU A 167 6.56 -27.32 1.80
N ASP A 168 7.47 -27.45 2.77
CA ASP A 168 8.66 -28.30 2.67
C ASP A 168 8.27 -29.71 3.16
N ASP A 169 7.78 -30.52 2.21
CA ASP A 169 8.23 -31.90 1.99
C ASP A 169 8.56 -32.79 3.21
N GLU A 170 7.55 -33.21 3.99
CA GLU A 170 7.61 -34.47 4.77
C GLU A 170 6.34 -35.32 4.52
N GLU A 171 6.53 -36.55 4.03
CA GLU A 171 5.49 -37.60 3.99
C GLU A 171 5.54 -38.36 5.33
N GLU A 172 4.48 -38.29 6.15
CA GLU A 172 4.26 -39.22 7.27
C GLU A 172 2.87 -39.89 7.19
N ASP A 173 2.89 -41.18 7.53
CA ASP A 173 1.93 -42.24 7.19
C ASP A 173 0.47 -42.09 7.67
N GLU A 174 -0.44 -42.80 6.98
CA GLU A 174 -1.84 -43.01 7.40
C GLU A 174 -1.95 -44.00 8.58
N ASP A 175 -1.98 -43.52 9.83
CA ASP A 175 -2.43 -44.30 10.99
C ASP A 175 -3.86 -43.87 11.43
N GLU A 176 -4.86 -44.70 11.14
CA GLU A 176 -6.22 -44.58 11.69
C GLU A 176 -6.24 -45.07 13.15
N GLU A 177 -6.54 -44.18 14.11
CA GLU A 177 -6.88 -44.57 15.49
C GLU A 177 -8.31 -44.10 15.84
N GLU A 178 -9.13 -45.08 16.25
CA GLU A 178 -10.58 -44.96 16.45
C GLU A 178 -10.90 -44.46 17.88
N TYR A 179 -11.42 -43.24 18.00
CA TYR A 179 -11.77 -42.66 19.31
C TYR A 179 -13.10 -43.23 19.84
N ASP A 180 -13.00 -44.06 20.88
CA ASP A 180 -14.14 -44.72 21.55
C ASP A 180 -15.03 -43.73 22.33
N GLU A 181 -16.35 -43.94 22.30
CA GLU A 181 -17.38 -43.00 22.80
C GLU A 181 -17.95 -43.45 24.15
N ASP A 182 -17.29 -43.13 25.27
CA ASP A 182 -17.81 -43.45 26.62
C ASP A 182 -17.57 -42.33 27.66
N ALA A 183 -18.20 -41.17 27.42
CA ALA A 183 -18.20 -40.03 28.34
C ALA A 183 -19.25 -40.19 29.45
N GLN A 184 -18.95 -40.97 30.51
CA GLN A 184 -19.85 -41.07 31.67
C GLN A 184 -19.83 -39.82 32.55
N VAL A 185 -21.02 -39.29 32.81
CA VAL A 185 -21.27 -38.18 33.72
C VAL A 185 -21.23 -38.67 35.17
N VAL A 186 -20.56 -37.93 36.03
CA VAL A 186 -20.79 -37.95 37.49
C VAL A 186 -20.90 -36.52 37.99
N GLU A 187 -22.10 -36.19 38.48
CA GLU A 187 -22.35 -35.08 39.41
C GLU A 187 -21.95 -35.56 40.81
N ASP A 188 -21.48 -34.67 41.69
CA ASP A 188 -21.65 -34.81 43.14
C ASP A 188 -21.49 -33.44 43.84
N GLU A 189 -22.40 -33.21 44.77
CA GLU A 189 -22.84 -31.95 45.40
C GLU A 189 -21.95 -31.40 46.56
N GLU A 190 -22.24 -30.15 46.93
CA GLU A 190 -22.32 -29.58 48.31
C GLU A 190 -21.10 -29.33 49.25
N ASP A 191 -21.39 -28.53 50.29
CA ASP A 191 -20.62 -27.90 51.42
C ASP A 191 -20.11 -26.46 51.14
N GLU A 192 -20.56 -25.36 51.80
CA GLU A 192 -20.75 -24.99 53.23
C GLU A 192 -19.42 -24.89 54.03
N ASP A 193 -19.13 -23.91 54.91
CA ASP A 193 -19.83 -22.66 55.34
C ASP A 193 -18.96 -21.42 54.90
N GLU A 194 -18.69 -20.27 55.55
CA GLU A 194 -18.98 -19.61 56.85
C GLU A 194 -18.88 -18.06 56.63
N GLU A 195 -19.49 -17.20 57.46
CA GLU A 195 -19.46 -15.72 57.37
C GLU A 195 -18.40 -15.06 58.29
N GLU A 196 -17.87 -13.87 57.96
CA GLU A 196 -17.45 -12.89 59.00
C GLU A 196 -17.47 -11.42 58.49
N GLU A 197 -17.97 -10.48 59.32
CA GLU A 197 -18.01 -9.03 59.06
C GLU A 197 -16.79 -8.28 59.65
N GLY A 198 -16.51 -7.04 59.22
CA GLY A 198 -15.33 -6.29 59.69
C GLY A 198 -15.31 -4.77 59.38
N GLU A 199 -16.03 -4.00 60.20
CA GLU A 199 -15.94 -2.54 60.43
C GLU A 199 -14.48 -2.05 60.73
N GLU A 200 -14.05 -0.76 60.66
CA GLU A 200 -14.58 0.57 60.28
C GLU A 200 -13.40 1.62 60.25
N GLU A 201 -13.71 2.92 60.13
CA GLU A 201 -12.86 4.14 60.38
C GLU A 201 -11.83 4.51 59.27
N ASP A 202 -11.87 5.64 58.52
CA ASP A 202 -12.25 7.08 58.71
C ASP A 202 -11.06 8.02 59.07
N VAL A 203 -11.20 9.34 58.82
CA VAL A 203 -10.29 10.48 59.15
C VAL A 203 -9.01 10.59 58.25
N SER A 204 -8.55 11.74 57.73
CA SER A 204 -8.93 13.18 57.71
C SER A 204 -8.51 13.81 56.36
N GLY A 205 -9.17 14.86 55.84
CA GLY A 205 -8.72 16.26 56.00
C GLY A 205 -7.74 16.73 54.90
N GLU A 206 -7.68 18.00 54.46
CA GLU A 206 -8.42 19.23 54.83
C GLU A 206 -8.71 20.05 53.54
N GLU A 207 -9.52 21.11 53.67
CA GLU A 207 -9.82 22.10 52.62
C GLU A 207 -8.75 23.21 52.58
N GLU A 208 -8.56 23.87 51.43
CA GLU A 208 -8.09 25.26 51.35
C GLU A 208 -8.80 25.97 50.17
N GLU A 209 -9.10 27.26 50.34
CA GLU A 209 -9.86 28.10 49.40
C GLU A 209 -8.95 29.08 48.62
N ASP A 210 -9.56 29.85 47.70
CA ASP A 210 -9.05 31.10 47.13
C ASP A 210 -7.76 31.05 46.24
N GLU A 211 -7.39 32.08 45.46
CA GLU A 211 -7.91 33.45 45.36
C GLU A 211 -8.05 33.94 43.87
N GLU A 212 -8.83 35.01 43.69
CA GLU A 212 -9.09 35.76 42.45
C GLU A 212 -7.85 36.35 41.75
N GLY A 213 -7.94 36.61 40.44
CA GLY A 213 -6.80 37.14 39.65
C GLY A 213 -7.17 37.76 38.29
N TYR A 214 -7.72 38.98 38.31
CA TYR A 214 -8.20 39.73 37.14
C TYR A 214 -7.11 40.32 36.22
N ASN A 215 -7.57 40.78 35.04
CA ASN A 215 -6.96 41.76 34.13
C ASN A 215 -5.73 41.30 33.29
N ASP A 216 -5.40 41.90 32.14
CA ASP A 216 -6.10 42.75 31.15
C ASP A 216 -5.11 43.03 30.00
N GLY A 217 -5.60 43.43 28.82
CA GLY A 217 -4.72 43.71 27.68
C GLY A 217 -5.39 43.71 26.31
N GLU A 218 -6.47 44.48 26.13
CA GLU A 218 -6.85 44.91 24.77
C GLU A 218 -5.73 45.78 24.16
N VAL A 219 -5.35 45.49 22.92
CA VAL A 219 -4.77 46.50 22.00
C VAL A 219 -5.34 46.22 20.61
N ASP A 220 -6.10 47.18 20.09
CA ASP A 220 -6.66 47.19 18.74
C ASP A 220 -5.91 48.24 17.88
N ASP A 221 -6.50 48.63 16.75
CA ASP A 221 -6.11 49.73 15.84
C ASP A 221 -4.95 49.42 14.86
N GLU A 222 -5.37 48.97 13.68
CA GLU A 222 -5.10 49.54 12.33
C GLU A 222 -3.86 50.43 12.10
N GLU A 223 -3.19 50.20 10.96
CA GLU A 223 -2.86 51.27 9.99
C GLU A 223 -2.77 50.68 8.57
N ASP A 224 -3.19 51.44 7.54
CA ASP A 224 -3.36 51.02 6.14
C ASP A 224 -2.77 52.09 5.17
N GLU A 225 -2.66 51.74 3.88
CA GLU A 225 -2.26 52.58 2.72
C GLU A 225 -0.76 53.00 2.50
N GLU A 226 -0.52 53.48 1.26
CA GLU A 226 0.68 54.09 0.63
C GLU A 226 1.98 53.26 0.38
N GLU A 227 2.73 53.45 -0.72
CA GLU A 227 2.37 53.68 -2.15
C GLU A 227 3.59 53.41 -3.09
N LEU A 228 3.32 53.30 -4.41
CA LEU A 228 4.23 53.47 -5.58
C LEU A 228 5.44 52.54 -5.84
N GLY A 229 5.67 52.26 -7.13
CA GLY A 229 6.88 51.55 -7.61
C GLY A 229 6.84 51.11 -9.09
N GLU A 230 6.69 52.03 -10.06
CA GLU A 230 6.89 51.71 -11.49
C GLU A 230 8.38 51.63 -11.87
N GLU A 231 8.79 50.65 -12.70
CA GLU A 231 9.43 50.91 -14.01
C GLU A 231 9.79 49.63 -14.82
N GLU A 232 9.41 49.64 -16.11
CA GLU A 232 10.14 49.15 -17.31
C GLU A 232 10.77 47.73 -17.45
N ARG A 233 10.62 47.19 -18.68
CA ARG A 233 11.39 46.14 -19.41
C ARG A 233 11.14 44.65 -19.04
N GLY A 234 10.95 43.75 -20.02
CA GLY A 234 10.82 43.98 -21.48
C GLY A 234 10.82 42.72 -22.35
N GLN A 235 10.78 42.94 -23.68
CA GLN A 235 10.95 41.97 -24.78
C GLN A 235 9.87 40.87 -24.97
N LYS A 236 8.86 41.20 -25.79
CA LYS A 236 8.05 40.21 -26.51
C LYS A 236 8.92 39.49 -27.55
N ARG A 237 8.97 38.16 -27.55
CA ARG A 237 9.57 37.37 -28.66
C ARG A 237 8.65 37.44 -29.89
N LYS A 238 9.20 37.73 -31.07
CA LYS A 238 8.48 37.61 -32.33
C LYS A 238 8.35 36.14 -32.73
N ARG A 239 7.24 35.79 -33.42
CA ARG A 239 7.21 34.63 -34.32
C ARG A 239 7.90 35.01 -35.63
N GLU A 240 8.45 34.03 -36.31
CA GLU A 240 8.98 34.16 -37.67
C GLU A 240 7.80 34.16 -38.67
N PRO A 241 7.90 34.88 -39.80
CA PRO A 241 6.91 34.83 -40.88
C PRO A 241 7.07 33.55 -41.73
N GLU A 242 6.08 33.31 -42.58
CA GLU A 242 5.88 32.05 -43.30
C GLU A 242 6.69 31.92 -44.60
N ASP A 243 6.66 30.71 -45.13
CA ASP A 243 7.34 30.20 -46.33
C ASP A 243 6.77 30.81 -47.62
N GLU A 244 7.58 31.57 -48.37
CA GLU A 244 7.30 31.99 -49.75
C GLU A 244 8.41 31.45 -50.67
N GLY A 245 8.23 30.23 -51.17
CA GLY A 245 9.00 29.69 -52.29
C GLY A 245 8.36 30.09 -53.61
N GLU A 246 8.96 31.03 -54.34
CA GLU A 246 8.56 31.37 -55.71
C GLU A 246 8.99 30.27 -56.70
N ASP A 247 8.11 29.95 -57.66
CA ASP A 247 8.44 29.16 -58.85
C ASP A 247 9.32 29.99 -59.82
N ASP A 248 10.24 29.32 -60.54
CA ASP A 248 10.96 29.89 -61.71
C ASP A 248 11.24 28.76 -62.73
N ASP A 249 11.16 29.04 -64.03
CA ASP A 249 11.13 28.08 -65.17
C ASP A 249 12.49 27.41 -65.54
#